data_AF-A0A8T6BR91-F1
#
_entry.id   AF-A0A8T6BR91-F1
#
_cell.length_a   1.000
_cell.length_b   1.000
_cell.length_c   1.000
_cell.angle_alpha   90.00
_cell.angle_beta   90.00
_cell.angle_gamma   90.00
#
_symmetry.space_group_name_H-M   'P 1'
#
loop_
_entity.id
_entity.type
_entity.pdbx_description
1 polymer ?
#
loop_
_entity_poly.entity_id
_entity_poly.type
_entity_poly.pdbx_seq_one_letter_code
_entity_poly.pdbx_strand_id
1 'polypeptide(L)'
;MNLQHHFLIAMPALQDPIFRRSVVYICEHNTNGAMGIIVNKPLENLKIEGILEKLKITPEPRDESIRLDKPVMLGGPLAEDRGFILHTPPSNFASSIRISDNT
;
A
#
# COMPACT_ATOMS: atom_id res chain seq x y z
N MET A 1 0.83 -21.44 -10.67
CA MET A 1 -0.08 -20.99 -9.61
C MET A 1 -0.05 -19.47 -9.60
N ASN A 2 -1.18 -18.79 -9.77
CA ASN A 2 -1.25 -17.32 -9.69
C ASN A 2 -1.59 -16.92 -8.25
N LEU A 3 -0.90 -15.92 -7.71
CA LEU A 3 -1.03 -15.43 -6.33
C LEU A 3 -1.56 -14.00 -6.29
N GLN A 4 -1.88 -13.38 -7.43
CA GLN A 4 -2.58 -12.11 -7.46
C GLN A 4 -3.85 -12.18 -6.60
N HIS A 5 -4.14 -11.09 -5.89
CA HIS A 5 -5.26 -11.00 -4.95
C HIS A 5 -5.15 -11.95 -3.74
N HIS A 6 -3.95 -12.43 -3.41
CA HIS A 6 -3.70 -13.18 -2.18
C HIS A 6 -2.81 -12.39 -1.21
N PHE A 7 -2.85 -12.79 0.05
CA PHE A 7 -1.90 -12.34 1.07
C PHE A 7 -0.79 -13.37 1.27
N LEU A 8 0.45 -12.90 1.32
CA LEU A 8 1.57 -13.65 1.89
C LEU A 8 1.72 -13.26 3.36
N ILE A 9 1.74 -14.27 4.23
CA ILE A 9 1.89 -14.10 5.67
C ILE A 9 3.28 -14.56 6.07
N ALA A 10 4.08 -13.66 6.65
CA ALA A 10 5.42 -13.99 7.09
C ALA A 10 5.40 -15.05 8.20
N MET A 11 6.11 -16.17 7.97
CA MET A 11 6.29 -17.18 9.00
C MET A 11 7.16 -16.65 10.16
N PRO A 12 6.95 -17.11 11.41
CA PRO A 12 7.70 -16.64 12.57
C PRO A 12 9.23 -16.78 12.45
N ALA A 13 9.70 -17.76 11.68
CA ALA A 13 11.12 -17.99 11.46
C ALA A 13 11.79 -16.96 10.54
N LEU A 14 11.01 -16.16 9.78
CA LEU A 14 11.55 -15.16 8.86
C LEU A 14 12.21 -14.03 9.64
N GLN A 15 13.54 -13.93 9.56
CA GLN A 15 14.34 -12.95 10.30
C GLN A 15 14.60 -11.64 9.56
N ASP A 16 14.26 -11.57 8.26
CA ASP A 16 14.41 -10.34 7.49
C ASP A 16 13.66 -9.19 8.20
N PRO A 17 14.31 -8.07 8.55
CA PRO A 17 13.68 -7.02 9.34
C PRO A 17 12.50 -6.35 8.63
N ILE A 18 12.55 -6.27 7.30
CA ILE A 18 11.51 -5.66 6.45
C ILE A 18 10.30 -6.58 6.34
N PHE A 19 10.49 -7.91 6.28
CA PHE A 19 9.40 -8.87 6.13
C PHE A 19 8.99 -9.61 7.40
N ARG A 20 9.74 -9.51 8.50
CA ARG A 20 9.36 -10.17 9.77
C ARG A 20 8.00 -9.64 10.24
N ARG A 21 7.06 -10.56 10.47
CA ARG A 21 5.66 -10.27 10.84
C ARG A 21 4.90 -9.40 9.82
N SER A 22 5.31 -9.39 8.56
CA SER A 22 4.57 -8.67 7.51
C SER A 22 3.38 -9.48 6.98
N VAL A 23 2.39 -8.74 6.49
CA VAL A 23 1.34 -9.20 5.59
C VAL A 23 1.56 -8.46 4.28
N VAL A 24 1.81 -9.21 3.21
CA VAL A 24 2.04 -8.66 1.87
C VAL A 24 0.84 -8.98 0.98
N TYR A 25 0.23 -7.96 0.39
CA TYR A 25 -0.81 -8.15 -0.63
C TYR A 25 -0.19 -8.20 -2.02
N ILE A 26 -0.52 -9.23 -2.81
CA ILE A 26 0.02 -9.41 -4.15
C ILE A 26 -0.88 -8.73 -5.19
N CYS A 27 -0.34 -7.69 -5.81
CA CYS A 27 -1.02 -6.90 -6.82
C CYS A 27 -0.87 -7.50 -8.23
N GLU A 28 0.25 -8.16 -8.50
CA GLU A 28 0.56 -8.80 -9.79
C GLU A 28 1.39 -10.07 -9.56
N HIS A 29 1.10 -11.15 -10.29
CA HIS A 29 1.94 -12.34 -10.34
C HIS A 29 1.84 -13.00 -11.72
N ASN A 30 2.96 -13.02 -12.44
CA ASN A 30 3.07 -13.61 -13.78
C ASN A 30 4.44 -14.27 -13.98
N THR A 31 4.78 -14.63 -15.22
CA THR A 31 6.04 -15.32 -15.56
C THR A 31 7.29 -14.48 -15.31
N ASN A 32 7.16 -13.15 -15.21
CA ASN A 32 8.27 -12.24 -14.97
C ASN A 32 8.52 -12.00 -13.47
N GLY A 33 7.62 -12.48 -12.60
CA GLY A 33 7.73 -12.35 -11.15
C GLY A 33 6.41 -11.92 -10.50
N ALA A 34 6.52 -11.38 -9.29
CA ALA A 34 5.39 -10.87 -8.53
C ALA A 34 5.68 -9.49 -7.95
N MET A 35 4.66 -8.64 -7.93
CA MET A 35 4.67 -7.35 -7.25
C MET A 35 3.65 -7.39 -6.12
N GLY A 36 4.09 -6.99 -4.93
CA GLY A 36 3.24 -6.89 -3.76
C GLY A 36 3.67 -5.76 -2.85
N ILE A 37 2.75 -5.39 -1.95
CA ILE A 37 2.95 -4.31 -1.00
C ILE A 37 2.66 -4.80 0.42
N ILE A 38 3.51 -4.42 1.38
CA ILE A 38 3.27 -4.68 2.80
C ILE A 38 2.13 -3.76 3.28
N VAL A 39 1.14 -4.32 3.97
CA VAL A 39 -0.08 -3.59 4.39
C VAL A 39 -0.20 -3.36 5.89
N ASN A 40 0.73 -3.88 6.69
CA ASN A 40 0.63 -3.89 8.16
C ASN A 40 1.86 -3.31 8.88
N LYS A 41 2.68 -2.51 8.19
CA LYS A 41 3.87 -1.85 8.76
C LYS A 41 3.78 -0.33 8.59
N PRO A 42 3.28 0.41 9.60
CA PRO A 42 3.23 1.87 9.53
C PRO A 42 4.64 2.47 9.64
N LEU A 43 4.87 3.57 8.93
CA LEU A 43 6.05 4.42 9.09
C LEU A 43 5.77 5.43 10.21
N GLU A 44 6.52 5.34 11.31
CA GLU A 44 6.23 6.13 12.53
C GLU A 44 6.28 7.64 12.29
N ASN A 45 7.16 8.11 11.41
CA ASN A 45 7.42 9.54 11.18
C ASN A 45 6.86 10.06 9.85
N LEU A 46 5.91 9.35 9.24
CA LEU A 46 5.33 9.75 7.96
C LEU A 46 3.82 9.58 7.97
N LYS A 47 3.11 10.72 7.98
CA LYS A 47 1.66 10.79 7.93
C LYS A 47 1.17 11.25 6.56
N ILE A 48 -0.10 10.97 6.25
CA ILE A 48 -0.72 11.37 4.98
C ILE A 48 -0.68 12.88 4.80
N GLU A 49 -1.02 13.66 5.83
CA GLU A 49 -0.96 15.13 5.80
C GLU A 49 0.42 15.66 5.39
N GLY A 50 1.50 15.11 5.95
CA GLY A 50 2.87 15.52 5.62
C GLY A 50 3.30 15.14 4.20
N ILE A 51 2.73 14.07 3.62
CA ILE A 51 2.93 13.74 2.20
C ILE A 51 2.20 14.75 1.31
N LEU A 52 0.95 15.06 1.62
CA LEU A 52 0.15 16.02 0.84
C LEU A 52 0.80 17.40 0.83
N GLU A 53 1.29 17.87 1.99
CA GLU A 53 2.04 19.13 2.10
C GLU A 53 3.31 19.13 1.24
N LYS A 54 4.13 18.07 1.32
CA LYS A 54 5.35 17.92 0.50
C LYS A 54 5.06 17.94 -1.00
N LEU A 55 3.95 17.33 -1.41
CA LEU A 55 3.49 17.30 -2.80
C LEU A 55 2.72 18.57 -3.20
N LYS A 56 2.52 19.51 -2.27
CA LYS A 56 1.73 20.75 -2.47
C LYS A 56 0.29 20.46 -2.92
N ILE A 57 -0.29 19.38 -2.41
CA ILE A 57 -1.67 18.98 -2.68
C ILE A 57 -2.54 19.54 -1.56
N THR A 58 -3.44 20.45 -1.92
CA THR A 58 -4.47 20.94 -0.99
C THR A 58 -5.65 19.95 -1.00
N PRO A 59 -6.01 19.36 0.16
CA PRO A 59 -7.18 18.50 0.24
C PRO A 59 -8.45 19.26 -0.12
N GLU A 60 -9.32 18.65 -0.93
CA GLU A 60 -10.68 19.15 -1.16
C GLU A 60 -11.52 19.04 0.13
N PRO A 61 -12.66 19.77 0.21
CA PRO A 61 -13.63 19.58 1.28
C PRO A 61 -14.01 18.11 1.39
N ARG A 62 -13.88 17.57 2.61
CA ARG A 62 -14.03 16.14 2.91
C ARG A 62 -14.76 15.98 4.22
N ASP A 63 -15.32 14.80 4.43
CA ASP A 63 -15.86 14.40 5.72
C ASP A 63 -14.76 14.50 6.80
N GLU A 64 -15.07 15.11 7.94
CA GLU A 64 -14.13 15.30 9.05
C GLU A 64 -13.68 13.96 9.66
N SER A 65 -14.49 12.90 9.51
CA SER A 65 -14.14 11.53 9.92
C SER A 65 -12.97 10.93 9.13
N ILE A 66 -12.65 11.48 7.95
CA ILE A 66 -11.50 11.05 7.14
C ILE A 66 -10.23 11.66 7.72
N ARG A 67 -9.57 10.91 8.61
CA ARG A 67 -8.35 11.36 9.30
C ARG A 67 -7.12 11.36 8.38
N LEU A 68 -6.46 12.52 8.23
CA LEU A 68 -5.20 12.67 7.45
C LEU A 68 -3.92 12.53 8.29
N ASP A 69 -4.06 12.44 9.61
CA ASP A 69 -2.94 12.18 10.52
C ASP A 69 -2.60 10.68 10.66
N LYS A 70 -3.27 9.83 9.86
CA LYS A 70 -2.96 8.40 9.76
C LYS A 70 -1.55 8.18 9.17
N PRO A 71 -0.86 7.12 9.61
CA PRO A 71 0.47 6.80 9.10
C PRO A 71 0.40 6.28 7.65
N VAL A 72 1.45 6.58 6.89
CA VAL A 72 1.75 5.91 5.63
C VAL A 72 2.35 4.53 5.93
N MET A 73 2.02 3.53 5.11
CA MET A 73 2.57 2.19 5.28
C MET A 73 3.87 2.03 4.50
N LEU A 74 4.84 1.32 5.07
CA LEU A 74 6.02 0.84 4.35
C LEU A 74 5.56 -0.18 3.30
N GLY A 75 5.75 0.10 2.01
CA GLY A 75 5.33 -0.79 0.93
C GLY A 75 6.27 -1.97 0.67
N GLY A 76 7.56 -1.80 0.93
CA GLY A 76 8.60 -2.79 0.66
C GLY A 76 9.98 -2.14 0.52
N PRO A 77 11.04 -2.91 0.21
CA PRO A 77 12.42 -2.42 0.13
C PRO A 77 12.78 -1.75 -1.22
N LEU A 78 11.85 -1.69 -2.16
CA LEU A 78 12.10 -1.22 -3.53
C LEU A 78 11.22 -0.03 -3.86
N ALA A 79 11.74 0.86 -4.72
CA ALA A 79 11.03 2.04 -5.22
C ALA A 79 10.42 2.91 -4.10
N GLU A 80 11.21 3.18 -3.05
CA GLU A 80 10.79 3.96 -1.87
C GLU A 80 10.40 5.41 -2.21
N ASP A 81 10.79 5.90 -3.39
CA ASP A 81 10.43 7.19 -3.95
C ASP A 81 9.04 7.21 -4.62
N ARG A 82 8.38 6.04 -4.76
CA ARG A 82 7.06 5.89 -5.39
C ARG A 82 5.98 5.57 -4.36
N GLY A 83 4.89 6.32 -4.43
CA GLY A 83 3.69 6.07 -3.63
C GLY A 83 2.71 5.13 -4.35
N PHE A 84 2.17 4.16 -3.61
CA PHE A 84 1.06 3.30 -4.06
C PHE A 84 -0.15 3.54 -3.16
N ILE A 85 -1.33 3.65 -3.76
CA ILE A 85 -2.60 3.80 -3.04
C ILE A 85 -3.41 2.52 -3.27
N LEU A 86 -3.58 1.73 -2.22
CA LEU A 86 -4.49 0.59 -2.22
C LEU A 86 -5.84 1.05 -1.67
N HIS A 87 -6.89 0.92 -2.47
CA HIS A 87 -8.23 1.37 -2.12
C HIS A 87 -9.29 0.44 -2.73
N THR A 88 -10.50 0.44 -2.16
CA THR A 88 -11.68 -0.18 -2.78
C THR A 88 -12.03 0.57 -4.07
N PRO A 89 -12.57 -0.06 -5.12
CA PRO A 89 -12.76 0.60 -6.42
C PRO A 89 -13.73 1.80 -6.37
N PRO A 90 -13.31 3.04 -6.65
CA PRO A 90 -14.20 4.11 -7.06
C PRO A 90 -14.16 4.26 -8.59
N SER A 91 -15.10 5.03 -9.13
CA SER A 91 -15.04 5.47 -10.52
C SER A 91 -14.11 6.69 -10.66
N ASN A 92 -13.13 6.60 -11.57
CA ASN A 92 -12.43 7.72 -12.25
C ASN A 92 -11.08 8.21 -11.70
N PHE A 93 -10.11 7.33 -11.40
CA PHE A 93 -8.70 7.73 -11.35
C PHE A 93 -8.02 7.54 -12.71
N ALA A 94 -7.18 8.51 -13.12
CA ALA A 94 -6.50 8.47 -14.42
C ALA A 94 -5.52 7.30 -14.58
N SER A 95 -4.92 6.84 -13.48
CA SER A 95 -4.02 5.68 -13.46
C SER A 95 -4.38 4.79 -12.26
N SER A 96 -5.15 3.73 -12.53
CA SER A 96 -5.54 2.75 -11.54
C SER A 96 -5.54 1.37 -12.17
N ILE A 97 -5.04 0.38 -11.44
CA ILE A 97 -5.04 -1.02 -11.85
C ILE A 97 -6.05 -1.75 -10.98
N ARG A 98 -7.05 -2.37 -11.63
CA ARG A 98 -8.06 -3.15 -10.94
C ARG A 98 -7.52 -4.54 -10.62
N ILE A 99 -7.41 -4.86 -9.32
CA ILE A 99 -6.83 -6.14 -8.85
C ILE A 99 -7.93 -7.20 -8.64
N SER A 100 -9.09 -6.81 -8.11
CA SER A 100 -10.26 -7.68 -7.86
C SER A 100 -11.56 -6.87 -7.89
N ASP A 101 -12.67 -7.56 -8.13
CA ASP A 101 -14.03 -7.00 -8.17
C ASP A 101 -14.75 -7.06 -6.82
N ASN A 102 -14.23 -7.84 -5.87
CA ASN A 102 -14.89 -8.13 -4.60
C ASN A 102 -14.00 -7.66 -3.42
N THR A 103 -14.40 -6.56 -2.78
CA THR A 103 -13.90 -6.08 -1.47
C THR A 103 -14.98 -5.29 -0.75
#